data_AF-A0A380RC29-F1
#
_entry.id   AF-A0A380RC29-F1
#
_cell.length_a   1.000
_cell.length_b   1.000
_cell.length_c   1.000
_cell.angle_alpha   90.00
_cell.angle_beta   90.00
_cell.angle_gamma   90.00
#
_symmetry.space_group_name_H-M   'P 1'
#
loop_
_entity.id
_entity.type
_entity.pdbx_description
1 polymer ?
#
loop_
_entity_poly.entity_id
_entity_poly.type
_entity_poly.pdbx_seq_one_letter_code
_entity_poly.pdbx_strand_id
1 'polypeptide(L)'
;MKLFSKRVTAFIAAFLLAFTSLWAFAGGNLSADTLQDDPNDGIITANERKTDLLNEQLEDAPNVRAASYILYDATSGTILLGKDYNVQKEPASMTKVMTILLALERLNETETVTITKEMSDAIKKIDRDYVKLGLQEGEEISVKDLIYAAVLKSANDASLALGMYMAGTEADFCELMNSRAADIGCTGTHFCSAYGVSSPDNVTTPLDMALILNEAVTTTKYSEIAKTLNYTISATNKYSSERELTNANRFVSTTNYGYEYYVGGKTGFTDSAGYTLCAAAKKNNRTLVGCVFNAADSDVRYADLIKLFEYGYTSFTTVEITENEFTPLVDETHKQISELLADTNLYLSEQRLVLDPFITTTSYRAQLGSSNRIDLSKAVIDTSAETQTLELPLCKVYSDKTYLIGTLVVTIEKKAGVVEVNPEKLTNLTNVKSILVTFAVLSGLILLLVIVLLIFRARVIKHRREEATKRANML
;
A
#
# COMPACT_ATOMS: atom_id res chain seq x y z
N MET A 1 -2.41 -47.27 4.89
CA MET A 1 -3.58 -46.41 4.59
C MET A 1 -3.37 -44.95 5.04
N LYS A 2 -2.17 -44.38 4.86
CA LYS A 2 -1.84 -42.95 5.09
C LYS A 2 -1.19 -42.27 3.87
N LEU A 3 -0.99 -43.01 2.77
CA LEU A 3 -0.41 -42.52 1.51
C LEU A 3 -1.45 -42.26 0.41
N PHE A 4 -2.68 -42.77 0.55
CA PHE A 4 -3.75 -42.59 -0.44
C PHE A 4 -4.55 -41.28 -0.20
N SER A 5 -4.51 -40.71 1.01
CA SER A 5 -5.24 -39.49 1.36
C SER A 5 -4.45 -38.18 1.13
N LYS A 6 -3.21 -38.25 0.64
CA LYS A 6 -2.43 -37.06 0.25
C LYS A 6 -2.52 -36.73 -1.25
N ARG A 7 -2.84 -37.72 -2.10
CA ARG A 7 -2.94 -37.54 -3.55
C ARG A 7 -4.31 -37.06 -4.03
N VAL A 8 -5.38 -37.31 -3.26
CA VAL A 8 -6.74 -36.86 -3.60
C VAL A 8 -6.98 -35.40 -3.17
N THR A 9 -6.35 -34.93 -2.08
CA THR A 9 -6.41 -33.53 -1.64
C THR A 9 -5.55 -32.61 -2.52
N ALA A 10 -4.44 -33.11 -3.08
CA ALA A 10 -3.60 -32.36 -4.02
C ALA A 10 -4.28 -32.14 -5.38
N PHE A 11 -5.14 -33.06 -5.82
CA PHE A 11 -5.86 -32.95 -7.10
C PHE A 11 -7.06 -31.98 -7.04
N ILE A 12 -7.70 -31.83 -5.87
CA ILE A 12 -8.83 -30.91 -5.69
C ILE A 12 -8.33 -29.46 -5.48
N ALA A 13 -7.16 -29.26 -4.85
CA ALA A 13 -6.54 -27.94 -4.72
C ALA A 13 -5.98 -27.41 -6.05
N ALA A 14 -5.47 -28.28 -6.93
CA ALA A 14 -4.96 -27.90 -8.25
C ALA A 14 -6.08 -27.51 -9.25
N PHE A 15 -7.31 -28.02 -9.06
CA PHE A 15 -8.44 -27.71 -9.95
C PHE A 15 -9.18 -26.42 -9.56
N LEU A 16 -9.06 -25.99 -8.30
CA LEU A 16 -9.60 -24.71 -7.81
C LEU A 16 -8.65 -23.51 -8.02
N LEU A 17 -7.36 -23.76 -8.25
CA LEU A 17 -6.35 -22.74 -8.58
C LEU A 17 -6.22 -22.45 -10.08
N ALA A 18 -6.78 -23.29 -10.95
CA ALA A 18 -6.75 -23.11 -12.40
C ALA A 18 -7.94 -22.32 -12.97
N PHE A 19 -8.92 -21.93 -12.13
CA PHE A 19 -10.10 -21.17 -12.55
C PHE A 19 -10.11 -19.71 -12.06
N THR A 20 -9.14 -19.30 -11.25
CA THR A 20 -8.95 -17.90 -10.83
C THR A 20 -7.81 -17.20 -11.59
N SER A 21 -7.09 -17.90 -12.45
CA SER A 21 -5.95 -17.36 -13.21
C SER A 21 -6.26 -17.06 -14.68
N LEU A 22 -7.53 -16.90 -15.06
CA LEU A 22 -7.95 -16.53 -16.42
C LEU A 22 -8.65 -15.16 -16.51
N TRP A 23 -8.49 -14.31 -15.49
CA TRP A 23 -8.97 -12.91 -15.49
C TRP A 23 -7.86 -11.88 -15.27
N ALA A 24 -6.60 -12.30 -15.38
CA ALA A 24 -5.46 -11.41 -15.29
C ALA A 24 -4.42 -11.84 -16.32
N PHE A 25 -4.54 -11.40 -17.57
CA PHE A 25 -3.42 -11.10 -18.48
C PHE A 25 -3.96 -10.48 -19.77
N ALA A 26 -4.29 -9.20 -19.65
CA ALA A 26 -4.32 -8.18 -20.72
C ALA A 26 -4.78 -6.80 -20.17
N GLY A 27 -5.09 -6.69 -18.87
CA GLY A 27 -5.13 -5.39 -18.19
C GLY A 27 -3.72 -4.91 -17.94
N GLY A 28 -3.05 -4.37 -18.97
CA GLY A 28 -2.05 -3.35 -18.71
C GLY A 28 -2.72 -2.27 -17.87
N ASN A 29 -2.05 -1.79 -16.82
CA ASN A 29 -2.48 -0.58 -16.12
C ASN A 29 -2.47 0.55 -17.15
N LEU A 30 -3.61 0.76 -17.81
CA LEU A 30 -3.94 1.99 -18.52
C LEU A 30 -4.28 3.00 -17.43
N SER A 31 -3.23 3.52 -16.79
CA SER A 31 -3.32 4.75 -16.01
C SER A 31 -3.52 5.92 -16.98
N ALA A 32 -4.22 6.97 -16.52
CA ALA A 32 -4.38 8.23 -17.26
C ALA A 32 -3.04 8.87 -17.70
N ASP A 33 -1.90 8.37 -17.22
CA ASP A 33 -0.53 8.74 -17.62
C ASP A 33 -0.19 8.48 -19.11
N THR A 34 -0.99 7.70 -19.85
CA THR A 34 -0.74 7.45 -21.28
C THR A 34 -1.35 8.50 -22.21
N LEU A 35 -2.18 9.40 -21.69
CA LEU A 35 -2.71 10.51 -22.49
C LEU A 35 -1.59 11.55 -22.68
N GLN A 36 -1.23 11.77 -23.94
CA GLN A 36 -0.17 12.70 -24.32
C GLN A 36 -0.49 14.11 -23.81
N ASP A 37 0.34 14.58 -22.89
CA ASP A 37 0.34 15.94 -22.34
C ASP A 37 0.40 16.96 -23.49
N ASP A 38 -0.69 17.71 -23.67
CA ASP A 38 -0.71 18.88 -24.55
C ASP A 38 -0.66 20.13 -23.66
N PRO A 39 0.50 20.79 -23.53
CA PRO A 39 0.66 21.90 -22.61
C PRO A 39 -0.21 23.12 -22.94
N ASN A 40 -0.92 23.11 -24.08
CA ASN A 40 -1.80 24.20 -24.51
C ASN A 40 -3.29 23.92 -24.25
N ASP A 41 -3.69 22.73 -23.78
CA ASP A 41 -5.10 22.42 -23.55
C ASP A 41 -5.62 22.90 -22.18
N GLY A 42 -4.71 23.28 -21.28
CA GLY A 42 -5.03 23.76 -19.93
C GLY A 42 -5.59 22.68 -19.00
N ILE A 43 -5.39 21.40 -19.32
CA ILE A 43 -5.79 20.25 -18.53
C ILE A 43 -4.59 19.76 -17.73
N ILE A 44 -4.76 19.72 -16.41
CA ILE A 44 -3.73 19.23 -15.49
C ILE A 44 -3.84 17.71 -15.45
N THR A 45 -2.81 17.03 -15.92
CA THR A 45 -2.70 15.57 -15.99
C THR A 45 -2.56 14.93 -14.60
N ALA A 46 -2.67 13.60 -14.52
CA ALA A 46 -2.49 12.86 -13.27
C ALA A 46 -1.10 13.05 -12.65
N ASN A 47 -0.05 13.17 -13.46
CA ASN A 47 1.30 13.43 -12.98
C ASN A 47 1.51 14.88 -12.53
N GLU A 48 1.01 15.86 -13.29
CA GLU A 48 1.12 17.28 -12.89
C GLU A 48 0.36 17.58 -11.60
N ARG A 49 -0.79 16.93 -11.38
CA ARG A 49 -1.58 17.04 -10.14
C ARG A 49 -0.78 16.76 -8.89
N LYS A 50 0.21 15.87 -8.95
CA LYS A 50 1.06 15.53 -7.78
C LYS A 50 1.80 16.74 -7.22
N THR A 51 2.09 17.74 -8.06
CA THR A 51 2.85 18.94 -7.68
C THR A 51 2.10 20.26 -7.91
N ASP A 52 0.96 20.25 -8.59
CA ASP A 52 0.22 21.46 -8.96
C ASP A 52 -0.05 22.40 -7.78
N LEU A 53 -0.39 21.84 -6.62
CA LEU A 53 -0.72 22.62 -5.42
C LEU A 53 0.47 23.33 -4.77
N LEU A 54 1.72 22.97 -5.12
CA LEU A 54 2.92 23.68 -4.63
C LEU A 54 2.99 25.14 -5.10
N ASN A 55 2.32 25.47 -6.21
CA ASN A 55 2.30 26.81 -6.77
C ASN A 55 1.17 27.67 -6.21
N GLU A 56 0.29 27.10 -5.38
CA GLU A 56 -0.82 27.83 -4.75
C GLU A 56 -0.31 28.70 -3.61
N GLN A 57 -0.37 30.02 -3.78
CA GLN A 57 -0.08 30.97 -2.71
C GLN A 57 -1.35 31.29 -1.93
N LEU A 58 -1.64 30.52 -0.89
CA LEU A 58 -2.77 30.78 0.01
C LEU A 58 -2.36 31.76 1.12
N GLU A 59 -3.25 32.69 1.48
CA GLU A 59 -2.98 33.80 2.42
C GLU A 59 -2.53 33.34 3.83
N ASP A 60 -2.79 32.08 4.19
CA ASP A 60 -2.53 31.52 5.53
C ASP A 60 -1.46 30.42 5.56
N ALA A 61 -0.56 30.37 4.56
CA ALA A 61 0.54 29.40 4.55
C ALA A 61 1.38 29.48 5.85
N PRO A 62 1.65 28.34 6.54
CA PRO A 62 2.28 28.37 7.84
C PRO A 62 3.76 28.74 7.72
N ASN A 63 4.25 29.56 8.66
CA ASN A 63 5.68 29.78 8.82
C ASN A 63 6.34 28.54 9.46
N VAL A 64 6.99 27.73 8.62
CA VAL A 64 7.79 26.56 9.00
C VAL A 64 9.25 26.97 9.14
N ARG A 65 9.85 26.69 10.31
CA ARG A 65 11.21 27.11 10.68
C ARG A 65 12.26 26.07 10.31
N ALA A 66 11.89 24.79 10.18
CA ALA A 66 12.78 23.74 9.70
C ALA A 66 13.43 24.12 8.36
N ALA A 67 14.69 23.73 8.14
CA ALA A 67 15.41 24.10 6.93
C ALA A 67 14.74 23.54 5.66
N SER A 68 14.21 22.32 5.75
CA SER A 68 13.53 21.63 4.67
C SER A 68 12.35 20.83 5.20
N TYR A 69 11.27 20.74 4.42
CA TYR A 69 10.05 20.05 4.83
C TYR A 69 9.17 19.66 3.64
N ILE A 70 8.22 18.77 3.91
CA ILE A 70 7.13 18.41 3.01
C ILE A 70 5.84 18.18 3.80
N LEU A 71 4.71 18.47 3.16
CA LEU A 71 3.38 17.99 3.53
C LEU A 71 2.77 17.28 2.31
N TYR A 72 2.55 15.98 2.45
CA TYR A 72 2.09 15.07 1.42
C TYR A 72 0.72 14.51 1.79
N ASP A 73 -0.20 14.53 0.84
CA ASP A 73 -1.50 13.88 0.96
C ASP A 73 -1.38 12.42 0.52
N ALA A 74 -1.31 11.52 1.49
CA ALA A 74 -1.19 10.09 1.24
C ALA A 74 -2.45 9.47 0.64
N THR A 75 -3.60 10.15 0.71
CA THR A 75 -4.85 9.65 0.14
C THR A 75 -4.89 9.83 -1.39
N SER A 76 -4.34 10.92 -1.91
CA SER A 76 -4.34 11.22 -3.36
C SER A 76 -2.97 11.15 -4.04
N GLY A 77 -1.89 11.12 -3.27
CA GLY A 77 -0.53 11.22 -3.79
C GLY A 77 -0.06 12.63 -4.12
N THR A 78 -0.72 13.67 -3.58
CA THR A 78 -0.44 15.07 -3.90
C THR A 78 0.47 15.75 -2.88
N ILE A 79 1.46 16.50 -3.33
CA ILE A 79 2.28 17.38 -2.48
C ILE A 79 1.53 18.69 -2.27
N LEU A 80 1.23 19.03 -1.01
CA LEU A 80 0.46 20.22 -0.64
C LEU A 80 1.35 21.42 -0.37
N LEU A 81 2.51 21.18 0.24
CA LEU A 81 3.47 22.21 0.60
C LEU A 81 4.86 21.57 0.73
N GLY A 82 5.90 22.32 0.38
CA GLY A 82 7.27 21.85 0.59
C GLY A 82 8.31 22.92 0.40
N LYS A 83 9.46 22.73 1.05
CA LYS A 83 10.67 23.52 0.86
C LYS A 83 11.86 22.57 0.81
N ASP A 84 12.65 22.65 -0.24
CA ASP A 84 13.78 21.75 -0.50
C ASP A 84 13.37 20.27 -0.37
N TYR A 85 12.13 19.94 -0.75
CA TYR A 85 11.53 18.63 -0.46
C TYR A 85 12.13 17.49 -1.28
N ASN A 86 12.84 17.80 -2.36
CA ASN A 86 13.60 16.87 -3.21
C ASN A 86 15.12 17.00 -3.03
N VAL A 87 15.58 17.78 -2.04
CA VAL A 87 17.01 17.92 -1.77
C VAL A 87 17.45 16.85 -0.78
N GLN A 88 18.59 16.21 -1.06
CA GLN A 88 19.14 15.18 -0.19
C GLN A 88 19.53 15.73 1.17
N LYS A 89 19.20 14.98 2.22
CA LYS A 89 19.45 15.25 3.64
C LYS A 89 19.80 13.96 4.35
N GLU A 90 20.58 14.06 5.42
CA GLU A 90 20.75 12.94 6.34
C GLU A 90 19.44 12.72 7.13
N PRO A 91 18.85 11.50 7.10
CA PRO A 91 17.59 11.21 7.82
C PRO A 91 17.76 11.01 9.32
N ALA A 92 19.00 10.79 9.80
CA ALA A 92 19.27 10.23 11.12
C ALA A 92 18.37 8.99 11.37
N SER A 93 17.84 8.84 12.59
CA SER A 93 17.00 7.69 12.96
C SER A 93 15.67 7.55 12.21
N MET A 94 15.26 8.49 11.34
CA MET A 94 14.14 8.24 10.42
C MET A 94 14.42 7.08 9.46
N THR A 95 15.69 6.76 9.22
CA THR A 95 16.15 5.53 8.53
C THR A 95 15.46 4.27 9.03
N LYS A 96 15.19 4.20 10.35
CA LYS A 96 14.58 3.02 10.96
C LYS A 96 13.17 2.72 10.44
N VAL A 97 12.47 3.71 9.85
CA VAL A 97 11.15 3.47 9.23
C VAL A 97 11.28 2.40 8.14
N MET A 98 12.30 2.48 7.28
CA MET A 98 12.57 1.46 6.25
C MET A 98 12.95 0.11 6.88
N THR A 99 13.80 0.12 7.90
CA THR A 99 14.21 -1.11 8.60
C THR A 99 13.03 -1.85 9.22
N ILE A 100 12.12 -1.10 9.85
CA ILE A 100 10.93 -1.66 10.49
C ILE A 100 9.91 -2.11 9.44
N LEU A 101 9.71 -1.35 8.36
CA LEU A 101 8.86 -1.75 7.24
C LEU A 101 9.30 -3.12 6.70
N LEU A 102 10.59 -3.28 6.38
CA LEU A 102 11.12 -4.56 5.90
C LEU A 102 10.99 -5.69 6.92
N ALA A 103 11.22 -5.40 8.21
CA ALA A 103 11.03 -6.40 9.26
C ALA A 103 9.58 -6.88 9.34
N LEU A 104 8.60 -5.97 9.24
CA LEU A 104 7.17 -6.30 9.24
C LEU A 104 6.72 -7.04 7.97
N GLU A 105 7.36 -6.77 6.83
CA GLU A 105 7.09 -7.46 5.56
C GLU A 105 7.64 -8.89 5.52
N ARG A 106 8.79 -9.13 6.19
CA ARG A 106 9.59 -10.35 5.97
C ARG A 106 9.68 -11.29 7.15
N LEU A 107 9.50 -10.79 8.37
CA LEU A 107 9.68 -11.57 9.59
C LEU A 107 8.36 -11.80 10.33
N ASN A 108 8.27 -12.91 11.04
CA ASN A 108 7.21 -13.14 12.00
C ASN A 108 7.63 -12.61 13.37
N GLU A 109 6.76 -11.81 13.99
CA GLU A 109 6.98 -11.19 15.31
C GLU A 109 7.35 -12.19 16.42
N THR A 110 6.94 -13.45 16.30
CA THR A 110 7.22 -14.51 17.29
C THR A 110 8.56 -15.22 17.08
N GLU A 111 9.26 -14.93 15.98
CA GLU A 111 10.61 -15.45 15.77
C GLU A 111 11.59 -14.94 16.83
N THR A 112 12.50 -15.81 17.25
CA THR A 112 13.55 -15.48 18.20
C THR A 112 14.85 -15.24 17.44
N VAL A 113 15.42 -14.06 17.62
CA VAL A 113 16.74 -13.68 17.12
C VAL A 113 17.77 -14.01 18.20
N THR A 114 18.74 -14.85 17.84
CA THR A 114 19.94 -15.05 18.66
C THR A 114 21.03 -14.08 18.20
N ILE A 115 21.49 -13.21 19.09
CA ILE A 115 22.55 -12.25 18.77
C ILE A 115 23.87 -13.00 18.57
N THR A 116 24.30 -13.16 17.33
CA THR A 116 25.53 -13.89 17.02
C THR A 116 26.77 -13.09 17.40
N LYS A 117 27.94 -13.74 17.36
CA LYS A 117 29.22 -13.07 17.54
C LYS A 117 29.44 -11.95 16.50
N GLU A 118 29.09 -12.21 15.25
CA GLU A 118 29.22 -11.26 14.15
C GLU A 118 28.32 -10.03 14.37
N MET A 119 27.08 -10.25 14.80
CA MET A 119 26.17 -9.16 15.19
C MET A 119 26.73 -8.36 16.37
N SER A 120 27.24 -9.04 17.40
CA SER A 120 27.85 -8.37 18.56
C SER A 120 29.05 -7.52 18.16
N ASP A 121 29.92 -8.03 17.27
CA ASP A 121 31.09 -7.30 16.80
C ASP A 121 30.70 -6.11 15.91
N ALA A 122 29.59 -6.18 15.16
CA ALA A 122 29.03 -5.04 14.44
C ALA A 122 28.41 -4.00 15.41
N ILE A 123 27.66 -4.44 16.43
CA ILE A 123 27.07 -3.57 17.45
C ILE A 123 28.15 -2.79 18.21
N LYS A 124 29.30 -3.40 18.51
CA LYS A 124 30.43 -2.74 19.17
C LYS A 124 31.05 -1.59 18.35
N LYS A 125 30.80 -1.54 17.04
CA LYS A 125 31.25 -0.45 16.14
C LYS A 125 30.28 0.73 16.11
N ILE A 126 29.05 0.57 16.61
CA ILE A 126 28.12 1.69 16.76
C ILE A 126 28.70 2.67 17.78
N ASP A 127 28.76 3.95 17.41
CA ASP A 127 29.27 5.03 18.24
C ASP A 127 28.68 4.99 19.66
N ARG A 128 29.47 5.29 20.69
CA ARG A 128 29.04 5.22 22.09
C ARG A 128 27.87 6.15 22.40
N ASP A 129 27.79 7.30 21.74
CA ASP A 129 26.75 8.32 21.98
C ASP A 129 25.40 7.96 21.35
N TYR A 130 25.39 6.92 20.51
CA TYR A 130 24.18 6.45 19.84
C TYR A 130 23.34 5.59 20.79
N VAL A 131 22.04 5.85 20.83
CA VAL A 131 21.07 5.12 21.69
C VAL A 131 21.07 3.63 21.39
N LYS A 132 21.13 2.80 22.42
CA LYS A 132 21.11 1.33 22.33
C LYS A 132 20.13 0.72 23.33
N LEU A 133 19.67 -0.49 23.05
CA LEU A 133 18.97 -1.34 24.00
C LEU A 133 19.97 -2.02 24.95
N GLY A 134 21.17 -2.33 24.47
CA GLY A 134 22.22 -3.04 25.19
C GLY A 134 22.25 -4.54 24.85
N LEU A 135 22.04 -4.93 23.60
CA LEU A 135 22.03 -6.35 23.20
C LEU A 135 23.38 -7.04 23.50
N GLN A 136 23.32 -8.29 24.00
CA GLN A 136 24.50 -9.08 24.35
C GLN A 136 24.71 -10.28 23.42
N GLU A 137 25.97 -10.68 23.21
CA GLU A 137 26.31 -11.89 22.45
C GLU A 137 25.64 -13.14 23.07
N GLY A 138 24.93 -13.90 22.23
CA GLY A 138 24.12 -15.05 22.60
C GLY A 138 22.78 -14.71 23.26
N GLU A 139 22.37 -13.45 23.30
CA GLU A 139 21.02 -13.08 23.75
C GLU A 139 19.95 -13.61 22.79
N GLU A 140 18.91 -14.22 23.34
CA GLU A 140 17.71 -14.64 22.61
C GLU A 140 16.61 -13.61 22.88
N ILE A 141 16.16 -12.92 21.82
CA ILE A 141 15.17 -11.86 21.90
C ILE A 141 14.20 -11.96 20.71
N SER A 142 12.92 -11.66 20.93
CA SER A 142 11.91 -11.76 19.86
C SER A 142 12.07 -10.63 18.83
N VAL A 143 11.67 -10.90 17.57
CA VAL A 143 11.56 -9.88 16.52
C VAL A 143 10.66 -8.74 16.98
N LYS A 144 9.55 -9.05 17.64
CA LYS A 144 8.66 -8.06 18.24
C LYS A 144 9.40 -7.11 19.18
N ASP A 145 10.14 -7.62 20.15
CA ASP A 145 10.85 -6.81 21.13
C ASP A 145 11.91 -5.90 20.47
N LEU A 146 12.59 -6.39 19.44
CA LEU A 146 13.53 -5.61 18.65
C LEU A 146 12.83 -4.47 17.89
N ILE A 147 11.67 -4.73 17.28
CA ILE A 147 10.88 -3.70 16.61
C ILE A 147 10.40 -2.65 17.62
N TYR A 148 9.87 -3.05 18.78
CA TYR A 148 9.46 -2.11 19.83
C TYR A 148 10.65 -1.27 20.33
N ALA A 149 11.83 -1.87 20.51
CA ALA A 149 13.04 -1.14 20.89
C ALA A 149 13.48 -0.12 19.82
N ALA A 150 13.41 -0.50 18.54
CA ALA A 150 13.74 0.38 17.42
C ALA A 150 12.74 1.55 17.27
N VAL A 151 11.45 1.32 17.50
CA VAL A 151 10.41 2.36 17.37
C VAL A 151 10.41 3.28 18.59
N LEU A 152 10.23 2.74 19.81
CA LEU A 152 9.98 3.53 21.02
C LEU A 152 11.25 4.20 21.53
N LYS A 153 12.35 3.44 21.64
CA LYS A 153 13.63 3.92 22.19
C LYS A 153 14.59 4.40 21.12
N SER A 154 14.33 4.11 19.84
CA SER A 154 15.27 4.39 18.74
C SER A 154 16.59 3.61 18.88
N ALA A 155 16.54 2.41 19.47
CA ALA A 155 17.71 1.57 19.72
C ALA A 155 18.40 1.14 18.40
N ASN A 156 19.66 1.57 18.22
CA ASN A 156 20.42 1.33 16.98
C ASN A 156 20.87 -0.13 16.84
N ASP A 157 21.27 -0.75 17.95
CA ASP A 157 21.63 -2.17 18.03
C ASP A 157 20.45 -3.08 17.68
N ALA A 158 19.22 -2.72 18.08
CA ALA A 158 18.02 -3.47 17.69
C ALA A 158 17.75 -3.41 16.18
N SER A 159 17.86 -2.23 15.57
CA SER A 159 17.73 -2.06 14.12
C SER A 159 18.83 -2.80 13.34
N LEU A 160 20.07 -2.75 13.82
CA LEU A 160 21.18 -3.49 13.22
C LEU A 160 20.97 -5.01 13.31
N ALA A 161 20.54 -5.50 14.47
CA ALA A 161 20.24 -6.92 14.67
C ALA A 161 19.11 -7.40 13.75
N LEU A 162 18.02 -6.64 13.61
CA LEU A 162 16.94 -6.93 12.66
C LEU A 162 17.45 -7.00 11.22
N GLY A 163 18.27 -6.02 10.82
CA GLY A 163 18.84 -5.97 9.47
C GLY A 163 19.73 -7.17 9.16
N MET A 164 20.69 -7.45 10.05
CA MET A 164 21.59 -8.60 9.91
C MET A 164 20.85 -9.94 10.00
N TYR A 165 19.77 -10.03 10.78
CA TYR A 165 18.96 -11.25 10.84
C TYR A 165 18.24 -11.51 9.51
N MET A 166 17.77 -10.46 8.82
CA MET A 166 17.12 -10.58 7.52
C MET A 166 18.09 -10.90 6.36
N ALA A 167 19.30 -10.34 6.40
CA ALA A 167 20.18 -10.32 5.23
C ALA A 167 21.57 -10.97 5.46
N GLY A 168 21.87 -11.41 6.68
CA GLY A 168 23.18 -11.95 7.07
C GLY A 168 24.19 -10.86 7.44
N THR A 169 24.34 -9.83 6.60
CA THR A 169 25.24 -8.69 6.86
C THR A 169 24.51 -7.35 6.79
N GLU A 170 25.08 -6.29 7.38
CA GLU A 170 24.50 -4.94 7.27
C GLU A 170 24.59 -4.41 5.83
N ALA A 171 25.64 -4.76 5.08
CA ALA A 171 25.78 -4.35 3.68
C ALA A 171 24.67 -4.93 2.81
N ASP A 172 24.44 -6.25 2.90
CA ASP A 172 23.35 -6.92 2.18
C ASP A 172 21.98 -6.38 2.61
N PHE A 173 21.84 -6.01 3.89
CA PHE A 173 20.62 -5.37 4.37
C PHE A 173 20.41 -3.99 3.76
N CYS A 174 21.46 -3.18 3.62
CA CYS A 174 21.37 -1.88 2.96
C CYS A 174 20.99 -2.03 1.48
N GLU A 175 21.45 -3.07 0.79
CA GLU A 175 20.98 -3.39 -0.57
C GLU A 175 19.47 -3.67 -0.59
N LEU A 176 18.94 -4.43 0.39
CA LEU A 176 17.50 -4.65 0.51
C LEU A 176 16.73 -3.34 0.78
N MET A 177 17.26 -2.48 1.64
CA MET A 177 16.66 -1.16 1.93
C MET A 177 16.60 -0.28 0.67
N ASN A 178 17.68 -0.24 -0.11
CA ASN A 178 17.78 0.55 -1.33
C ASN A 178 16.89 -0.01 -2.44
N SER A 179 16.81 -1.34 -2.58
CA SER A 179 15.87 -1.98 -3.51
C SER A 179 14.44 -1.62 -3.16
N ARG A 180 14.06 -1.72 -1.87
CA ARG A 180 12.70 -1.38 -1.45
C ARG A 180 12.41 0.12 -1.60
N ALA A 181 13.39 1.00 -1.37
CA ALA A 181 13.23 2.42 -1.64
C ALA A 181 12.94 2.70 -3.12
N ALA A 182 13.66 2.03 -4.04
CA ALA A 182 13.41 2.14 -5.47
C ALA A 182 12.01 1.62 -5.87
N ASP A 183 11.56 0.50 -5.29
CA ASP A 183 10.21 -0.05 -5.52
C ASP A 183 9.10 0.92 -5.09
N ILE A 184 9.36 1.73 -4.05
CA ILE A 184 8.44 2.77 -3.55
C ILE A 184 8.46 4.02 -4.44
N GLY A 185 9.43 4.13 -5.36
CA GLY A 185 9.62 5.30 -6.22
C GLY A 185 10.53 6.37 -5.63
N CYS A 186 11.33 6.05 -4.61
CA CYS A 186 12.31 6.97 -4.04
C CYS A 186 13.46 7.17 -5.02
N THR A 187 13.77 8.43 -5.36
CA THR A 187 14.80 8.76 -6.38
C THR A 187 16.00 9.50 -5.80
N GLY A 188 15.90 10.02 -4.58
CA GLY A 188 16.97 10.75 -3.89
C GLY A 188 17.46 10.06 -2.62
N THR A 189 17.19 8.75 -2.46
CA THR A 189 17.50 7.98 -1.26
C THR A 189 18.61 6.97 -1.48
N HIS A 190 19.56 6.93 -0.55
CA HIS A 190 20.54 5.88 -0.39
C HIS A 190 20.76 5.59 1.09
N PHE A 191 20.52 4.35 1.51
CA PHE A 191 20.80 3.88 2.86
C PHE A 191 22.13 3.13 2.89
N CYS A 192 22.99 3.49 3.85
CA CYS A 192 24.24 2.78 4.12
C CYS A 192 24.31 2.21 5.54
N SER A 193 23.20 2.26 6.29
CA SER A 193 23.06 1.65 7.62
C SER A 193 21.62 1.27 7.93
N ALA A 194 21.42 0.31 8.83
CA ALA A 194 20.09 -0.10 9.28
C ALA A 194 19.44 0.89 10.26
N TYR A 195 20.18 1.87 10.77
CA TYR A 195 19.76 2.67 11.93
C TYR A 195 19.93 4.18 11.75
N GLY A 196 20.55 4.63 10.66
CA GLY A 196 20.69 6.06 10.34
C GLY A 196 21.95 6.68 10.92
N VAL A 197 23.10 6.06 10.63
CA VAL A 197 24.42 6.62 10.91
C VAL A 197 24.57 7.99 10.25
N SER A 198 25.27 8.90 10.92
CA SER A 198 25.74 10.15 10.30
C SER A 198 26.79 9.80 9.26
N SER A 199 26.42 9.94 7.99
CA SER A 199 27.27 9.64 6.84
C SER A 199 26.76 10.41 5.63
N PRO A 200 27.65 10.98 4.79
CA PRO A 200 27.25 11.60 3.53
C PRO A 200 26.62 10.60 2.54
N ASP A 201 26.84 9.30 2.74
CA ASP A 201 26.24 8.24 1.94
C ASP A 201 24.86 7.81 2.47
N ASN A 202 24.50 8.15 3.71
CA ASN A 202 23.19 7.82 4.27
C ASN A 202 22.23 9.01 4.10
N VAL A 203 21.56 9.08 2.95
CA VAL A 203 20.76 10.23 2.53
C VAL A 203 19.36 9.83 2.09
N THR A 204 18.42 10.77 2.22
CA THR A 204 17.07 10.70 1.66
C THR A 204 16.60 12.11 1.31
N THR A 205 15.41 12.25 0.75
CA THR A 205 14.74 13.55 0.58
C THR A 205 13.52 13.62 1.51
N PRO A 206 13.01 14.81 1.85
CA PRO A 206 11.73 14.91 2.53
C PRO A 206 10.59 14.16 1.82
N LEU A 207 10.51 14.22 0.48
CA LEU A 207 9.54 13.47 -0.30
C LEU A 207 9.71 11.96 -0.14
N ASP A 208 10.91 11.44 -0.38
CA ASP A 208 11.16 10.00 -0.29
C ASP A 208 10.86 9.47 1.11
N MET A 209 11.21 10.23 2.16
CA MET A 209 10.89 9.84 3.54
C MET A 209 9.38 9.84 3.80
N ALA A 210 8.62 10.75 3.17
CA ALA A 210 7.16 10.75 3.25
C ALA A 210 6.56 9.52 2.54
N LEU A 211 7.11 9.13 1.39
CA LEU A 211 6.69 7.93 0.66
C LEU A 211 6.97 6.64 1.45
N ILE A 212 8.17 6.51 2.03
CA ILE A 212 8.54 5.36 2.87
C ILE A 212 7.66 5.29 4.12
N LEU A 213 7.38 6.43 4.78
CA LEU A 213 6.49 6.43 5.94
C LEU A 213 5.05 6.11 5.55
N ASN A 214 4.58 6.56 4.38
CA ASN A 214 3.26 6.20 3.87
C ASN A 214 3.07 4.69 3.77
N GLU A 215 4.04 3.98 3.17
CA GLU A 215 4.06 2.51 3.09
C GLU A 215 4.11 1.86 4.47
N ALA A 216 4.88 2.42 5.40
CA ALA A 216 4.93 1.90 6.77
C ALA A 216 3.57 2.03 7.49
N VAL A 217 2.90 3.18 7.41
CA VAL A 217 1.66 3.41 8.16
C VAL A 217 0.42 2.73 7.56
N THR A 218 0.47 2.32 6.29
CA THR A 218 -0.57 1.43 5.71
C THR A 218 -0.52 0.03 6.31
N THR A 219 0.63 -0.38 6.84
CA THR A 219 0.76 -1.59 7.66
C THR A 219 0.20 -1.32 9.06
N THR A 220 -1.01 -1.81 9.36
CA THR A 220 -1.71 -1.59 10.64
C THR A 220 -0.81 -1.81 11.86
N LYS A 221 0.07 -2.82 11.80
CA LYS A 221 1.01 -3.16 12.87
C LYS A 221 2.01 -2.04 13.18
N TYR A 222 2.56 -1.37 12.17
CA TYR A 222 3.47 -0.23 12.38
C TYR A 222 2.78 0.87 13.20
N SER A 223 1.55 1.22 12.80
CA SER A 223 0.75 2.24 13.47
C SER A 223 0.40 1.86 14.92
N GLU A 224 0.11 0.58 15.20
CA GLU A 224 -0.09 0.08 16.57
C GLU A 224 1.16 0.27 17.44
N ILE A 225 2.33 -0.14 16.94
CA ILE A 225 3.60 -0.05 17.66
C ILE A 225 3.99 1.41 17.87
N ALA A 226 3.90 2.25 16.82
CA ALA A 226 4.27 3.65 16.86
C ALA A 226 3.43 4.50 17.84
N LYS A 227 2.21 4.07 18.15
CA LYS A 227 1.31 4.69 19.14
C LYS A 227 1.44 4.10 20.55
N THR A 228 2.24 3.05 20.73
CA THR A 228 2.43 2.45 22.06
C THR A 228 3.23 3.41 22.94
N LEU A 229 2.69 3.78 24.11
CA LEU A 229 3.35 4.68 25.07
C LEU A 229 4.46 3.95 25.84
N ASN A 230 4.13 2.79 26.42
CA ASN A 230 5.05 1.97 27.20
C ASN A 230 5.01 0.53 26.72
N TYR A 231 6.17 -0.12 26.70
CA TYR A 231 6.32 -1.53 26.37
C TYR A 231 7.40 -2.15 27.25
N THR A 232 7.10 -3.33 27.78
CA THR A 232 8.03 -4.09 28.63
C THR A 232 8.59 -5.25 27.82
N ILE A 233 9.91 -5.28 27.64
CA ILE A 233 10.60 -6.47 27.15
C ILE A 233 10.80 -7.40 28.35
N SER A 234 10.27 -8.62 28.27
CA SER A 234 10.44 -9.64 29.30
C SER A 234 11.91 -10.02 29.50
N ALA A 235 12.21 -10.65 30.63
CA ALA A 235 13.55 -11.19 30.89
C ALA A 235 13.99 -12.13 29.75
N THR A 236 15.28 -12.04 29.39
CA THR A 236 15.92 -12.89 28.38
C THR A 236 16.90 -13.84 29.04
N ASN A 237 17.50 -14.75 28.27
CA ASN A 237 18.58 -15.61 28.74
C ASN A 237 19.85 -14.83 29.19
N LYS A 238 19.97 -13.54 28.85
CA LYS A 238 21.09 -12.66 29.26
C LYS A 238 20.69 -11.59 30.27
N TYR A 239 19.41 -11.25 30.37
CA TYR A 239 18.89 -10.26 31.29
C TYR A 239 17.84 -10.88 32.20
N SER A 240 18.15 -11.03 33.49
CA SER A 240 17.23 -11.61 34.48
C SER A 240 16.07 -10.70 34.86
N SER A 241 16.14 -9.41 34.51
CA SER A 241 15.10 -8.42 34.76
C SER A 241 14.48 -7.95 33.46
N GLU A 242 13.23 -7.51 33.54
CA GLU A 242 12.53 -6.84 32.45
C GLU A 242 13.21 -5.52 32.07
N ARG A 243 13.02 -5.09 30.82
CA ARG A 243 13.49 -3.80 30.31
C ARG A 243 12.31 -2.96 29.86
N GLU A 244 12.09 -1.85 30.56
CA GLU A 244 11.04 -0.89 30.25
C GLU A 244 11.42 0.04 29.10
N LEU A 245 10.51 0.19 28.15
CA LEU A 245 10.61 1.13 27.04
C LEU A 245 9.48 2.16 27.15
N THR A 246 9.84 3.44 27.12
CA THR A 246 8.89 4.54 26.94
C THR A 246 9.13 5.17 25.58
N ASN A 247 8.04 5.50 24.87
CA ASN A 247 8.10 6.09 23.55
C ASN A 247 8.76 7.48 23.59
N ALA A 248 9.86 7.65 22.88
CA ALA A 248 10.56 8.92 22.78
C ALA A 248 9.82 9.94 21.90
N ASN A 249 8.80 9.52 21.15
CA ASN A 249 8.02 10.43 20.32
C ASN A 249 7.01 11.22 21.16
N ARG A 250 7.20 12.54 21.24
CA ARG A 250 6.39 13.47 22.06
C ARG A 250 4.94 13.63 21.58
N PHE A 251 4.62 13.23 20.35
CA PHE A 251 3.23 13.06 19.90
C PHE A 251 2.48 12.01 20.72
N VAL A 252 3.19 11.07 21.35
CA VAL A 252 2.64 10.00 22.20
C VAL A 252 2.97 10.24 23.67
N SER A 253 4.21 10.62 23.99
CA SER A 253 4.70 10.63 25.37
C SER A 253 4.51 11.93 26.15
N THR A 254 3.98 12.98 25.52
CA THR A 254 3.77 14.27 26.19
C THR A 254 2.41 14.85 25.86
N THR A 255 1.86 15.66 26.77
CA THR A 255 0.61 16.40 26.55
C THR A 255 0.83 17.65 25.69
N ASN A 256 1.94 18.36 25.87
CA ASN A 256 2.22 19.63 25.16
C ASN A 256 2.32 19.48 23.64
N TYR A 257 2.69 18.30 23.15
CA TYR A 257 2.75 17.97 21.73
C TYR A 257 1.86 16.80 21.37
N GLY A 258 1.03 16.31 22.29
CA GLY A 258 0.10 15.22 21.99
C GLY A 258 -0.77 15.61 20.81
N TYR A 259 -0.85 14.73 19.81
CA TYR A 259 -1.59 15.02 18.57
C TYR A 259 -2.61 13.93 18.30
N GLU A 260 -3.89 14.27 18.44
CA GLU A 260 -4.99 13.28 18.42
C GLU A 260 -5.07 12.50 17.09
N TYR A 261 -4.66 13.12 15.99
CA TYR A 261 -4.70 12.51 14.66
C TYR A 261 -3.46 11.68 14.34
N TYR A 262 -2.44 11.64 15.21
CA TYR A 262 -1.20 10.90 14.96
C TYR A 262 -1.47 9.40 14.74
N VAL A 263 -0.96 8.85 13.62
CA VAL A 263 -1.07 7.42 13.31
C VAL A 263 0.25 6.68 13.37
N GLY A 264 1.38 7.36 13.12
CA GLY A 264 2.70 6.76 13.16
C GLY A 264 3.79 7.74 12.71
N GLY A 265 5.04 7.45 13.03
CA GLY A 265 6.16 8.34 12.69
C GLY A 265 7.45 7.96 13.39
N LYS A 266 8.51 8.69 13.07
CA LYS A 266 9.83 8.49 13.68
C LYS A 266 10.60 9.80 13.78
N THR A 267 11.18 10.03 14.95
CA THR A 267 12.13 11.12 15.21
C THR A 267 13.55 10.75 14.80
N GLY A 268 14.37 11.74 14.48
CA GLY A 268 15.80 11.62 14.32
C GLY A 268 16.57 12.81 14.89
N PHE A 269 17.83 12.56 15.24
CA PHE A 269 18.81 13.58 15.60
C PHE A 269 20.23 13.02 15.43
N THR A 270 21.08 13.79 14.79
CA THR A 270 22.54 13.75 14.84
C THR A 270 23.03 15.19 14.74
N ASP A 271 24.29 15.45 15.10
CA ASP A 271 24.85 16.81 14.99
C ASP A 271 24.83 17.33 13.54
N SER A 272 24.99 16.45 12.55
CA SER A 272 24.93 16.77 11.12
C SER A 272 23.51 16.96 10.56
N ALA A 273 22.55 16.12 10.98
CA ALA A 273 21.19 16.13 10.45
C ALA A 273 20.30 17.19 11.15
N GLY A 274 20.69 17.63 12.35
CA GLY A 274 19.85 18.42 13.24
C GLY A 274 18.63 17.62 13.71
N TYR A 275 17.59 18.31 14.17
CA TYR A 275 16.37 17.66 14.62
C TYR A 275 15.47 17.33 13.42
N THR A 276 15.21 16.03 13.22
CA THR A 276 14.33 15.54 12.16
C THR A 276 13.11 14.83 12.74
N LEU A 277 12.01 14.83 11.99
CA LEU A 277 10.80 14.08 12.30
C LEU A 277 10.00 13.87 11.03
N CYS A 278 9.60 12.62 10.78
CA CYS A 278 8.54 12.33 9.82
C CYS A 278 7.39 11.64 10.56
N ALA A 279 6.18 12.11 10.34
CA ALA A 279 4.98 11.55 10.94
C ALA A 279 3.81 11.56 9.96
N ALA A 280 2.83 10.71 10.26
CA ALA A 280 1.56 10.68 9.58
C ALA A 280 0.44 11.02 10.57
N ALA A 281 -0.57 11.71 10.06
CA ALA A 281 -1.79 12.05 10.75
C ALA A 281 -3.00 11.61 9.91
N LYS A 282 -4.08 11.18 10.56
CA LYS A 282 -5.33 10.81 9.89
C LYS A 282 -6.53 11.51 10.54
N LYS A 283 -7.26 12.29 9.74
CA LYS A 283 -8.47 13.02 10.13
C LYS A 283 -9.51 12.88 9.01
N ASN A 284 -10.76 12.59 9.35
CA ASN A 284 -11.86 12.43 8.39
C ASN A 284 -11.52 11.48 7.22
N ASN A 285 -10.94 10.32 7.55
CA ASN A 285 -10.46 9.30 6.61
C ASN A 285 -9.35 9.74 5.62
N ARG A 286 -8.83 10.96 5.75
CA ARG A 286 -7.70 11.48 4.95
C ARG A 286 -6.40 11.39 5.74
N THR A 287 -5.39 10.79 5.15
CA THR A 287 -4.05 10.65 5.75
C THR A 287 -3.12 11.69 5.16
N LEU A 288 -2.47 12.47 6.03
CA LEU A 288 -1.39 13.37 5.66
C LEU A 288 -0.08 12.83 6.22
N VAL A 289 0.99 12.92 5.44
CA VAL A 289 2.35 12.60 5.88
C VAL A 289 3.16 13.88 5.78
N GLY A 290 3.85 14.24 6.85
CA GLY A 290 4.74 15.39 6.84
C GLY A 290 6.10 15.02 7.40
N CYS A 291 7.15 15.55 6.78
CA CYS A 291 8.50 15.41 7.29
C CYS A 291 9.16 16.79 7.42
N VAL A 292 9.93 16.97 8.48
CA VAL A 292 10.76 18.16 8.73
C VAL A 292 12.20 17.73 8.97
N PHE A 293 13.14 18.48 8.39
CA PHE A 293 14.57 18.22 8.46
C PHE A 293 15.32 19.44 8.96
N ASN A 294 16.36 19.20 9.77
CA ASN A 294 17.22 20.22 10.34
C ASN A 294 16.42 21.36 11.00
N ALA A 295 15.50 20.99 11.90
CA ALA A 295 14.91 21.93 12.84
C ALA A 295 15.95 22.33 13.90
N ALA A 296 15.87 23.58 14.36
CA ALA A 296 16.85 24.13 15.31
C ALA A 296 16.85 23.39 16.67
N ASP A 297 15.70 22.90 17.10
CA ASP A 297 15.54 22.16 18.35
C ASP A 297 14.36 21.16 18.27
N SER A 298 14.20 20.37 19.33
CA SER A 298 13.12 19.40 19.39
C SER A 298 11.73 20.03 19.47
N ASP A 299 11.55 21.24 20.00
CA ASP A 299 10.25 21.90 20.06
C ASP A 299 9.84 22.38 18.67
N VAL A 300 10.80 22.88 17.88
CA VAL A 300 10.60 23.34 16.50
C VAL A 300 10.05 22.24 15.61
N ARG A 301 10.68 21.05 15.58
CA ARG A 301 10.21 19.96 14.70
C ARG A 301 8.76 19.54 14.95
N TYR A 302 8.30 19.57 16.20
CA TYR A 302 6.94 19.17 16.54
C TYR A 302 5.94 20.28 16.24
N ALA A 303 6.24 21.52 16.65
CA ALA A 303 5.37 22.66 16.40
C ALA A 303 5.19 22.92 14.89
N ASP A 304 6.26 22.81 14.12
CA ASP A 304 6.22 22.99 12.67
C ASP A 304 5.39 21.90 11.99
N LEU A 305 5.56 20.64 12.41
CA LEU A 305 4.82 19.52 11.82
C LEU A 305 3.33 19.56 12.18
N ILE A 306 2.95 19.97 13.39
CA ILE A 306 1.55 20.21 13.76
C ILE A 306 0.95 21.32 12.89
N LYS A 307 1.66 22.44 12.70
CA LYS A 307 1.19 23.53 11.81
C LYS A 307 0.97 23.05 10.38
N LEU A 308 1.88 22.23 9.85
CA LEU A 308 1.73 21.61 8.54
C LEU A 308 0.46 20.77 8.46
N PHE A 309 0.21 19.88 9.43
CA PHE A 309 -1.00 19.06 9.42
C PHE A 309 -2.28 19.89 9.54
N GLU A 310 -2.35 20.83 10.48
CA GLU A 310 -3.53 21.68 10.64
C GLU A 310 -3.80 22.49 9.37
N TYR A 311 -2.78 23.09 8.77
CA TYR A 311 -2.90 23.78 7.50
C TYR A 311 -3.38 22.85 6.37
N GLY A 312 -2.84 21.63 6.30
CA GLY A 312 -3.26 20.61 5.34
C GLY A 312 -4.74 20.26 5.44
N TYR A 313 -5.26 20.13 6.67
CA TYR A 313 -6.66 19.81 6.91
C TYR A 313 -7.62 21.00 6.76
N THR A 314 -7.15 22.24 6.92
CA THR A 314 -8.00 23.43 6.76
C THR A 314 -8.02 23.94 5.32
N SER A 315 -6.84 24.02 4.69
CA SER A 315 -6.66 24.72 3.41
C SER A 315 -6.82 23.82 2.19
N PHE A 316 -6.79 22.51 2.38
CA PHE A 316 -6.97 21.53 1.32
C PHE A 316 -8.01 20.49 1.69
N THR A 317 -8.61 19.89 0.67
CA THR A 317 -9.54 18.78 0.81
C THR A 317 -9.27 17.72 -0.25
N THR A 318 -9.60 16.47 0.08
CA THR A 318 -9.50 15.34 -0.84
C THR A 318 -10.89 14.81 -1.08
N VAL A 319 -11.29 14.79 -2.35
CA VAL A 319 -12.60 14.38 -2.81
C VAL A 319 -12.49 13.00 -3.43
N GLU A 320 -13.37 12.09 -3.01
CA GLU A 320 -13.55 10.80 -3.64
C GLU A 320 -14.24 10.98 -4.99
N ILE A 321 -13.71 10.31 -6.01
CA ILE A 321 -14.26 10.31 -7.36
C ILE A 321 -15.07 9.02 -7.50
N THR A 322 -16.32 9.12 -7.95
CA THR A 322 -17.24 7.97 -8.03
C THR A 322 -17.78 7.78 -9.44
N GLU A 323 -18.15 6.57 -9.82
CA GLU A 323 -18.73 6.33 -11.15
C GLU A 323 -20.04 7.10 -11.37
N ASN A 324 -20.84 7.23 -10.30
CA ASN A 324 -22.14 7.91 -10.34
C ASN A 324 -22.05 9.38 -10.78
N GLU A 325 -20.93 10.07 -10.52
CA GLU A 325 -20.75 11.45 -10.97
C GLU A 325 -20.45 11.58 -12.47
N PHE A 326 -20.18 10.46 -13.16
CA PHE A 326 -19.95 10.40 -14.61
C PHE A 326 -21.03 9.67 -15.38
N THR A 327 -21.87 8.84 -14.75
CA THR A 327 -22.92 8.06 -15.44
C THR A 327 -23.74 8.88 -16.44
N PRO A 328 -24.28 10.07 -16.09
CA PRO A 328 -25.06 10.84 -17.06
C PRO A 328 -24.26 11.31 -18.28
N LEU A 329 -22.96 11.60 -18.09
CA LEU A 329 -22.07 12.02 -19.17
C LEU A 329 -21.69 10.84 -20.08
N VAL A 330 -21.48 9.66 -19.47
CA VAL A 330 -21.19 8.41 -20.19
C VAL A 330 -22.39 8.02 -21.04
N ASP A 331 -23.61 8.04 -20.49
CA ASP A 331 -24.84 7.71 -21.21
C ASP A 331 -25.08 8.66 -22.40
N GLU A 332 -24.89 9.96 -22.19
CA GLU A 332 -25.01 10.95 -23.26
C GLU A 332 -23.93 10.78 -24.33
N THR A 333 -22.68 10.50 -23.94
CA THR A 333 -21.57 10.23 -24.88
C THR A 333 -21.83 8.96 -25.69
N HIS A 334 -22.30 7.89 -25.04
CA HIS A 334 -22.69 6.64 -25.69
C HIS A 334 -23.80 6.89 -26.73
N LYS A 335 -24.81 7.69 -26.39
CA LYS A 335 -25.88 8.06 -27.30
C LYS A 335 -25.35 8.85 -28.50
N GLN A 336 -24.53 9.88 -28.29
CA GLN A 336 -23.95 10.70 -29.36
C GLN A 336 -23.09 9.87 -30.32
N ILE A 337 -22.22 9.00 -29.79
CA ILE A 337 -21.41 8.09 -30.63
C ILE A 337 -22.32 7.13 -31.39
N SER A 338 -23.33 6.53 -30.73
CA SER A 338 -24.25 5.61 -31.39
C SER A 338 -25.05 6.26 -32.53
N GLU A 339 -25.47 7.51 -32.36
CA GLU A 339 -26.14 8.30 -33.40
C GLU A 339 -25.21 8.57 -34.59
N LEU A 340 -23.94 8.91 -34.34
CA LEU A 340 -22.93 9.09 -35.40
C LEU A 340 -22.64 7.79 -36.16
N LEU A 341 -22.73 6.64 -35.49
CA LEU A 341 -22.48 5.33 -36.09
C LEU A 341 -23.71 4.74 -36.79
N ALA A 342 -24.91 5.33 -36.65
CA ALA A 342 -26.18 4.74 -37.07
C ALA A 342 -26.20 4.37 -38.56
N ASP A 343 -25.62 5.21 -39.42
CA ASP A 343 -25.55 5.01 -40.87
C ASP A 343 -24.29 4.26 -41.34
N THR A 344 -23.51 3.73 -40.40
CA THR A 344 -22.29 2.97 -40.66
C THR A 344 -22.47 1.47 -40.39
N ASN A 345 -21.52 0.66 -40.86
CA ASN A 345 -21.43 -0.74 -40.45
C ASN A 345 -20.71 -0.92 -39.11
N LEU A 346 -20.50 0.14 -38.33
CA LEU A 346 -19.89 0.08 -37.01
C LEU A 346 -20.96 0.07 -35.90
N TYR A 347 -20.59 -0.39 -34.72
CA TYR A 347 -21.37 -0.29 -33.49
C TYR A 347 -20.45 -0.18 -32.28
N LEU A 348 -20.95 0.41 -31.20
CA LEU A 348 -20.24 0.45 -29.92
C LEU A 348 -20.42 -0.91 -29.23
N SER A 349 -19.33 -1.65 -29.04
CA SER A 349 -19.36 -3.01 -28.47
C SER A 349 -19.09 -3.03 -26.97
N GLU A 350 -18.26 -2.12 -26.46
CA GLU A 350 -17.89 -2.03 -25.05
C GLU A 350 -17.70 -0.58 -24.61
N GLN A 351 -18.02 -0.33 -23.34
CA GLN A 351 -17.67 0.90 -22.63
C GLN A 351 -17.13 0.56 -21.25
N ARG A 352 -16.02 1.17 -20.87
CA ARG A 352 -15.37 0.96 -19.57
C ARG A 352 -14.87 2.28 -19.01
N LEU A 353 -15.23 2.55 -17.76
CA LEU A 353 -14.73 3.70 -17.02
C LEU A 353 -13.46 3.32 -16.26
N VAL A 354 -12.44 4.16 -16.34
CA VAL A 354 -11.23 4.07 -15.53
C VAL A 354 -11.10 5.40 -14.80
N LEU A 355 -11.23 5.38 -13.48
CA LEU A 355 -11.19 6.58 -12.65
C LEU A 355 -10.02 6.53 -11.68
N ASP A 356 -9.41 7.68 -11.44
CA ASP A 356 -8.62 7.87 -10.24
C ASP A 356 -9.53 7.85 -9.02
N PRO A 357 -9.11 7.29 -7.87
CA PRO A 357 -9.98 7.16 -6.71
C PRO A 357 -10.21 8.50 -6.00
N PHE A 358 -9.22 9.39 -6.04
CA PHE A 358 -9.24 10.65 -5.29
C PHE A 358 -8.61 11.79 -6.08
N ILE A 359 -9.06 13.00 -5.77
CA ILE A 359 -8.40 14.25 -6.17
C ILE A 359 -8.28 15.18 -4.96
N THR A 360 -7.09 15.74 -4.76
CA THR A 360 -6.87 16.80 -3.76
C THR A 360 -6.87 18.16 -4.44
N THR A 361 -7.50 19.12 -3.77
CA THR A 361 -7.57 20.51 -4.21
C THR A 361 -7.63 21.44 -3.00
N THR A 362 -7.61 22.76 -3.22
CA THR A 362 -7.79 23.72 -2.13
C THR A 362 -9.23 23.68 -1.62
N SER A 363 -9.43 23.88 -0.31
CA SER A 363 -10.75 23.93 0.31
C SER A 363 -11.61 25.03 -0.31
N TYR A 364 -11.00 26.17 -0.67
CA TYR A 364 -11.67 27.27 -1.37
C TYR A 364 -12.21 26.82 -2.73
N ARG A 365 -11.37 26.18 -3.56
CA ARG A 365 -11.78 25.69 -4.88
C ARG A 365 -12.91 24.66 -4.78
N ALA A 366 -12.84 23.76 -3.80
CA ALA A 366 -13.92 22.80 -3.54
C ALA A 366 -15.24 23.48 -3.12
N GLN A 367 -15.20 24.56 -2.33
CA GLN A 367 -16.39 25.30 -1.91
C GLN A 367 -17.10 26.03 -3.06
N LEU A 368 -16.36 26.47 -4.08
CA LEU A 368 -16.94 27.06 -5.29
C LEU A 368 -17.66 26.03 -6.17
N GLY A 369 -17.43 24.74 -5.92
CA GLY A 369 -18.00 23.63 -6.68
C GLY A 369 -17.18 23.27 -7.92
N SER A 370 -17.60 22.19 -8.57
CA SER A 370 -17.00 21.67 -9.80
C SER A 370 -18.08 21.11 -10.72
N SER A 371 -17.78 21.06 -12.01
CA SER A 371 -18.53 20.23 -12.97
C SER A 371 -17.64 19.10 -13.51
N ASN A 372 -18.24 18.15 -14.19
CA ASN A 372 -17.53 17.06 -14.86
C ASN A 372 -17.72 17.21 -16.37
N ARG A 373 -16.71 16.84 -17.17
CA ARG A 373 -16.81 16.76 -18.63
C ARG A 373 -16.08 15.54 -19.17
N ILE A 374 -16.52 15.05 -20.33
CA ILE A 374 -15.76 14.11 -21.17
C ILE A 374 -15.18 14.91 -22.32
N ASP A 375 -13.87 14.86 -22.49
CA ASP A 375 -13.20 15.56 -23.58
C ASP A 375 -13.27 14.74 -24.86
N LEU A 376 -14.00 15.26 -25.85
CA LEU A 376 -14.16 14.63 -27.16
C LEU A 376 -13.26 15.26 -28.24
N SER A 377 -12.41 16.25 -27.88
CA SER A 377 -11.62 17.03 -28.85
C SER A 377 -10.67 16.19 -29.70
N LYS A 378 -10.17 15.08 -29.14
CA LYS A 378 -9.26 14.14 -29.82
C LYS A 378 -9.96 12.88 -30.34
N ALA A 379 -11.29 12.79 -30.24
CA ALA A 379 -12.04 11.61 -30.68
C ALA A 379 -12.12 11.54 -32.21
N VAL A 380 -11.51 10.51 -32.80
CA VAL A 380 -11.56 10.26 -34.25
C VAL A 380 -11.98 8.82 -34.48
N ILE A 381 -13.04 8.63 -35.26
CA ILE A 381 -13.56 7.30 -35.63
C ILE A 381 -13.07 6.95 -37.04
N ASP A 382 -12.23 5.93 -37.15
CA ASP A 382 -11.83 5.35 -38.42
C ASP A 382 -12.93 4.38 -38.92
N THR A 383 -13.67 4.77 -39.95
CA THR A 383 -14.77 3.95 -40.49
C THR A 383 -14.29 2.71 -41.26
N SER A 384 -13.00 2.60 -41.53
CA SER A 384 -12.39 1.45 -42.22
C SER A 384 -11.90 0.36 -41.26
N ALA A 385 -11.68 0.70 -39.99
CA ALA A 385 -11.17 -0.23 -38.99
C ALA A 385 -12.19 -1.33 -38.64
N GLU A 386 -11.69 -2.57 -38.49
CA GLU A 386 -12.52 -3.70 -38.04
C GLU A 386 -12.87 -3.59 -36.54
N THR A 387 -11.90 -3.10 -35.75
CA THR A 387 -12.06 -2.76 -34.34
C THR A 387 -11.16 -1.57 -34.02
N GLN A 388 -11.63 -0.68 -33.16
CA GLN A 388 -10.88 0.46 -32.66
C GLN A 388 -11.30 0.79 -31.23
N THR A 389 -10.38 1.40 -30.49
CA THR A 389 -10.62 1.86 -29.13
C THR A 389 -10.37 3.36 -29.06
N LEU A 390 -11.32 4.08 -28.48
CA LEU A 390 -11.20 5.49 -28.16
C LEU A 390 -10.96 5.66 -26.67
N GLU A 391 -9.94 6.42 -26.31
CA GLU A 391 -9.66 6.82 -24.93
C GLU A 391 -10.08 8.28 -24.77
N LEU A 392 -11.22 8.48 -24.11
CA LEU A 392 -11.84 9.78 -23.94
C LEU A 392 -11.51 10.32 -22.53
N PRO A 393 -10.74 11.42 -22.42
CA PRO A 393 -10.35 11.97 -21.12
C PRO A 393 -11.55 12.38 -20.27
N LEU A 394 -11.57 11.97 -19.01
CA LEU A 394 -12.56 12.41 -18.03
C LEU A 394 -11.96 13.54 -17.21
N CYS A 395 -12.64 14.66 -17.15
CA CYS A 395 -12.14 15.85 -16.50
C CYS A 395 -13.08 16.32 -15.39
N LYS A 396 -12.49 16.75 -14.27
CA LYS A 396 -13.15 17.54 -13.24
C LYS A 396 -12.77 18.99 -13.41
N VAL A 397 -13.76 19.84 -13.62
CA VAL A 397 -13.60 21.26 -13.98
C VAL A 397 -13.99 22.11 -12.78
N TYR A 398 -13.03 22.87 -12.27
CA TYR A 398 -13.24 23.93 -11.30
C TYR A 398 -13.24 25.30 -11.98
N SER A 399 -13.48 26.37 -11.22
CA SER A 399 -13.55 27.75 -11.75
C SER A 399 -12.29 28.22 -12.48
N ASP A 400 -11.13 27.73 -12.07
CA ASP A 400 -9.81 28.19 -12.49
C ASP A 400 -8.94 27.09 -13.12
N LYS A 401 -9.26 25.82 -12.89
CA LYS A 401 -8.44 24.67 -13.29
C LYS A 401 -9.30 23.51 -13.76
N THR A 402 -8.79 22.78 -14.74
CA THR A 402 -9.37 21.50 -15.18
C THR A 402 -8.37 20.39 -14.89
N TYR A 403 -8.86 19.32 -14.26
CA TYR A 403 -8.04 18.17 -13.90
C TYR A 403 -8.49 16.93 -14.64
N LEU A 404 -7.54 16.22 -15.22
CA LEU A 404 -7.74 14.85 -15.69
C LEU A 404 -7.90 13.93 -14.48
N ILE A 405 -9.02 13.20 -14.43
CA ILE A 405 -9.37 12.32 -13.30
C ILE A 405 -9.68 10.88 -13.73
N GLY A 406 -9.56 10.59 -15.02
CA GLY A 406 -9.80 9.27 -15.56
C GLY A 406 -9.93 9.25 -17.08
N THR A 407 -10.42 8.13 -17.59
CA THR A 407 -10.60 7.87 -19.01
C THR A 407 -11.84 7.00 -19.21
N LEU A 408 -12.71 7.40 -20.14
CA LEU A 408 -13.74 6.54 -20.68
C LEU A 408 -13.16 5.82 -21.91
N VAL A 409 -13.04 4.50 -21.79
CA VAL A 409 -12.58 3.65 -22.88
C VAL A 409 -13.81 3.14 -23.63
N VAL A 410 -13.88 3.44 -24.92
CA VAL A 410 -14.98 3.01 -25.80
C VAL A 410 -14.43 2.13 -26.91
N THR A 411 -14.99 0.94 -27.07
CA THR A 411 -14.64 0.04 -28.17
C THR A 411 -15.71 0.10 -29.25
N ILE A 412 -15.28 0.33 -30.48
CA ILE A 412 -16.11 0.37 -31.67
C ILE A 412 -15.67 -0.76 -32.59
N GLU A 413 -16.64 -1.56 -33.06
CA GLU A 413 -16.40 -2.70 -33.92
C GLU A 413 -17.29 -2.66 -35.15
N LYS A 414 -16.82 -3.34 -36.20
CA LYS A 414 -17.64 -3.58 -37.38
C LYS A 414 -18.67 -4.67 -37.10
N LYS A 415 -19.93 -4.40 -37.47
CA LYS A 415 -21.02 -5.38 -37.42
C LYS A 415 -20.60 -6.57 -38.29
N ALA A 416 -20.59 -7.77 -37.69
CA ALA A 416 -20.31 -8.99 -38.42
C ALA A 416 -21.29 -9.14 -39.59
N GLY A 417 -20.76 -9.25 -40.81
CA GLY A 417 -21.55 -9.56 -41.98
C GLY A 417 -22.13 -10.97 -41.84
N VAL A 418 -23.46 -11.06 -41.71
CA VAL A 418 -24.26 -12.29 -41.56
C VAL A 418 -24.16 -12.95 -40.17
N VAL A 419 -25.22 -12.74 -39.36
CA VAL A 419 -25.59 -13.68 -38.31
C VAL A 419 -26.47 -14.74 -38.94
N GLU A 420 -25.91 -15.90 -39.24
CA GLU A 420 -26.73 -17.07 -39.60
C GLU A 420 -27.45 -17.53 -38.32
N VAL A 421 -28.69 -17.08 -38.13
CA VAL A 421 -29.56 -17.61 -37.09
C VAL A 421 -30.00 -19.00 -37.54
N ASN A 422 -29.20 -20.02 -37.21
CA ASN A 422 -29.59 -21.41 -37.41
C ASN A 422 -30.35 -21.90 -36.15
N PRO A 423 -31.69 -22.02 -36.19
CA PRO A 423 -32.48 -22.48 -35.05
C PRO A 423 -32.18 -23.93 -34.64
N GLU A 424 -31.52 -24.74 -35.48
CA GLU A 424 -31.10 -26.11 -35.13
C GLU A 424 -29.85 -26.18 -34.24
N LYS A 425 -29.13 -25.06 -34.02
CA LYS A 425 -28.03 -25.02 -33.03
C LYS A 425 -28.51 -24.71 -31.62
N LEU A 426 -29.72 -24.17 -31.43
CA LEU A 426 -30.29 -23.94 -30.09
C LEU A 426 -30.70 -25.24 -29.40
N THR A 427 -31.06 -26.29 -30.16
CA THR A 427 -31.40 -27.62 -29.62
C THR A 427 -30.20 -28.36 -29.03
N ASN A 428 -28.97 -28.06 -29.47
CA ASN A 428 -27.77 -28.69 -28.90
C ASN A 428 -27.36 -28.08 -27.55
N LEU A 429 -27.60 -26.78 -27.31
CA LEU A 429 -27.27 -26.13 -26.03
C LEU A 429 -28.18 -26.57 -24.88
N THR A 430 -29.47 -26.79 -25.15
CA THR A 430 -30.42 -27.34 -24.17
C THR A 430 -30.09 -28.79 -23.83
N ASN A 431 -29.69 -29.60 -24.82
CA ASN A 431 -29.25 -30.98 -24.60
C ASN A 431 -27.93 -31.07 -23.82
N VAL A 432 -26.97 -30.17 -24.07
CA VAL A 432 -25.72 -30.12 -23.31
C VAL A 432 -25.95 -29.67 -21.87
N LYS A 433 -26.83 -28.67 -21.62
CA LYS A 433 -27.22 -28.27 -20.26
C LYS A 433 -27.90 -29.41 -19.49
N SER A 434 -28.83 -30.14 -20.12
CA SER A 434 -29.52 -31.26 -19.45
C SER A 434 -28.58 -32.45 -19.20
N ILE A 435 -27.62 -32.72 -20.09
CA ILE A 435 -26.56 -33.72 -19.85
C ILE A 435 -25.66 -33.31 -18.68
N LEU A 436 -25.20 -32.06 -18.64
CA LEU A 436 -24.34 -31.54 -17.56
C LEU A 436 -25.03 -31.57 -16.19
N VAL A 437 -26.31 -31.20 -16.12
CA VAL A 437 -27.12 -31.29 -14.89
C VAL A 437 -27.27 -32.75 -14.45
N THR A 438 -27.51 -33.67 -15.38
CA THR A 438 -27.62 -35.11 -15.07
C THR A 438 -26.31 -35.68 -14.53
N PHE A 439 -25.17 -35.30 -15.12
CA PHE A 439 -23.84 -35.66 -14.62
C PHE A 439 -23.57 -35.08 -13.22
N ALA A 440 -23.95 -33.83 -12.96
CA ALA A 440 -23.78 -33.22 -11.64
C ALA A 440 -24.60 -33.94 -10.56
N VAL A 441 -25.84 -34.34 -10.86
CA VAL A 441 -26.70 -35.12 -9.95
C VAL A 441 -26.13 -36.51 -9.68
N LEU A 442 -25.67 -37.23 -10.72
CA LEU A 442 -25.03 -38.53 -10.58
C LEU A 442 -23.73 -38.44 -9.75
N SER A 443 -22.92 -37.41 -9.98
CA SER A 443 -21.70 -37.14 -9.22
C SER A 443 -22.00 -36.91 -7.74
N GLY A 444 -23.05 -36.12 -7.45
CA GLY A 444 -23.52 -35.86 -6.09
C GLY A 444 -24.02 -37.13 -5.39
N LEU A 445 -24.77 -37.99 -6.09
CA LEU A 445 -25.25 -39.27 -5.55
C LEU A 445 -24.09 -40.24 -5.27
N ILE A 446 -23.10 -40.31 -6.14
CA ILE A 446 -21.89 -41.13 -5.93
C ILE A 446 -21.11 -40.63 -4.72
N LEU A 447 -20.92 -39.31 -4.59
CA LEU A 447 -20.25 -38.71 -3.43
C LEU A 447 -20.99 -39.04 -2.13
N LEU A 448 -22.32 -38.97 -2.15
CA LEU A 448 -23.16 -39.29 -1.00
C LEU A 448 -23.07 -40.77 -0.63
N LEU A 449 -23.05 -41.68 -1.61
CA LEU A 449 -22.83 -43.11 -1.40
C LEU A 449 -21.44 -43.40 -0.78
N VAL A 450 -20.40 -42.72 -1.26
CA VAL A 450 -19.03 -42.82 -0.71
C VAL A 450 -18.99 -42.35 0.75
N ILE A 451 -19.66 -41.24 1.07
CA ILE A 451 -19.76 -40.73 2.44
C ILE A 451 -20.48 -41.75 3.34
N VAL A 452 -21.60 -42.33 2.89
CA VAL A 452 -22.34 -43.35 3.63
C VAL A 452 -21.47 -44.59 3.90
N LEU A 453 -20.73 -45.06 2.89
CA LEU A 453 -19.81 -46.19 3.04
C LEU A 453 -18.66 -45.90 4.01
N LEU A 454 -18.12 -44.68 4.02
CA LEU A 454 -17.09 -44.25 4.96
C LEU A 454 -17.62 -44.20 6.40
N ILE A 455 -18.84 -43.69 6.60
CA ILE A 455 -19.52 -43.69 7.91
C ILE A 455 -19.76 -45.12 8.38
N PHE A 456 -20.25 -46.00 7.51
CA PHE A 456 -20.48 -47.39 7.84
C PHE A 456 -19.18 -48.11 8.22
N ARG A 457 -18.11 -47.90 7.46
CA ARG A 457 -16.78 -48.45 7.74
C ARG A 457 -16.23 -47.95 9.09
N ALA A 458 -16.42 -46.67 9.41
CA ALA A 458 -16.02 -46.11 10.69
C ALA A 458 -16.79 -46.75 11.86
N ARG A 459 -18.10 -46.98 11.71
CA ARG A 459 -18.92 -47.68 12.71
C ARG A 459 -18.48 -49.13 12.91
N VAL A 460 -18.20 -49.88 11.85
CA VAL A 460 -17.72 -51.26 11.95
C VAL A 460 -16.36 -51.33 12.65
N ILE A 461 -15.45 -50.39 12.36
CA ILE A 461 -14.15 -50.31 13.05
C ILE A 461 -14.33 -50.00 14.53
N LYS A 462 -15.25 -49.08 14.88
CA LYS A 462 -15.57 -48.75 16.27
C LYS A 462 -16.12 -49.97 17.02
N HIS A 463 -17.09 -50.68 16.44
CA HIS A 463 -17.67 -51.89 17.05
C HIS A 463 -16.63 -53.00 17.24
N ARG A 464 -15.73 -53.23 16.26
CA ARG A 464 -14.66 -54.22 16.40
C ARG A 464 -13.65 -53.85 17.49
N ARG A 465 -13.36 -52.56 17.68
CA ARG A 465 -12.53 -52.09 18.79
C ARG A 465 -13.21 -52.30 20.13
N GLU A 466 -14.50 -52.01 20.23
CA GLU A 466 -15.28 -52.23 21.46
C GLU A 466 -15.37 -53.72 21.83
N GLU A 467 -15.53 -54.62 20.85
CA GLU A 467 -15.47 -56.07 21.11
C GLU A 467 -14.07 -56.57 21.50
N ALA A 468 -13.02 -56.03 20.88
CA ALA A 468 -11.64 -56.37 21.25
C ALA A 468 -11.34 -55.93 22.70
N THR A 469 -11.79 -54.74 23.11
CA THR A 469 -11.65 -54.27 24.50
C THR A 469 -12.48 -55.12 25.48
N LYS A 470 -13.70 -55.54 25.10
CA LYS A 470 -14.52 -56.45 25.92
C LYS A 470 -13.89 -57.84 26.08
N ARG A 471 -13.24 -58.37 25.04
CA ARG A 471 -12.52 -59.66 25.11
C ARG A 471 -11.22 -59.56 25.92
N ALA A 472 -10.52 -58.42 25.85
CA ALA A 472 -9.32 -58.18 26.66
C ALA A 472 -9.61 -58.01 28.15
N ASN A 473 -10.83 -57.60 28.54
CA ASN A 473 -11.26 -57.49 29.94
C ASN A 473 -11.90 -58.77 30.50
N MET A 474 -12.01 -59.85 29.71
CA MET A 474 -12.55 -61.16 30.12
C MET A 474 -11.48 -62.27 30.21
N LEU A 475 -10.21 -61.92 29.97
CA LEU A 475 -9.02 -62.71 30.27
C LEU A 475 -8.29 -62.06 31.44
#